data_AF-A0A6G7CKV9-F1
#
_entry.id   AF-A0A6G7CKV9-F1
#
_cell.length_a   1.000
_cell.length_b   1.000
_cell.length_c   1.000
_cell.angle_alpha   90.00
_cell.angle_beta   90.00
_cell.angle_gamma   90.00
#
_symmetry.space_group_name_H-M   'P 1'
#
loop_
_entity.id
_entity.type
_entity.pdbx_description
1 polymer ?
#
loop_
_entity_poly.entity_id
_entity_poly.type
_entity_poly.pdbx_seq_one_letter_code
_entity_poly.pdbx_strand_id
1 'polypeptide(L)'
;MKDWLFKFVLVIGIFAAGYIVPSLLQFDKKMQFTQHEDNYERVDCKLVDNQCSVQDYKLEIVKGSFSTMEQTIFKLTKNNHEVSSDILITSDDKIFGTIVSQRNEDAPTHHKVLIPYCGNPVMQIIIIDSNTQKGLVIDNLTQRSDT
;
A
#
# COMPACT_ATOMS: atom_id res chain seq x y z
N MET A 1 -40.42 -11.79 26.15
CA MET A 1 -39.13 -12.48 26.37
C MET A 1 -38.32 -12.67 25.09
N LYS A 2 -38.93 -13.03 23.95
CA LYS A 2 -38.21 -13.29 22.68
C LYS A 2 -37.47 -12.05 22.12
N ASP A 3 -38.06 -10.85 22.26
CA ASP A 3 -37.46 -9.60 21.76
C ASP A 3 -36.23 -9.13 22.54
N TRP A 4 -36.13 -9.47 23.82
CA TRP A 4 -34.98 -9.09 24.66
C TRP A 4 -33.75 -9.93 24.32
N LEU A 5 -33.95 -11.22 24.05
CA LEU A 5 -32.90 -12.15 23.62
C LEU A 5 -32.33 -11.75 22.25
N PHE A 6 -33.21 -11.33 21.32
CA PHE A 6 -32.79 -10.87 19.99
C PHE A 6 -31.95 -9.58 20.07
N LYS A 7 -32.35 -8.62 20.91
CA LYS A 7 -31.57 -7.40 21.16
C LYS A 7 -30.20 -7.70 21.77
N PHE A 8 -30.12 -8.63 22.71
CA PHE A 8 -28.85 -9.04 23.31
C PHE A 8 -27.89 -9.69 22.31
N VAL A 9 -28.38 -10.61 21.49
CA VAL A 9 -27.58 -11.25 20.43
C VAL A 9 -27.07 -10.23 19.42
N LEU A 10 -27.90 -9.25 19.05
CA LEU A 10 -27.53 -8.20 18.10
C LEU A 10 -26.46 -7.26 18.67
N VAL A 11 -26.56 -6.90 19.95
CA VAL A 11 -25.53 -6.10 20.65
C VAL A 11 -24.21 -6.86 20.73
N ILE A 12 -24.22 -8.13 21.12
CA ILE A 12 -23.01 -8.96 21.17
C ILE A 12 -22.38 -9.11 19.77
N GLY A 13 -23.20 -9.27 18.73
CA GLY A 13 -22.72 -9.33 17.35
C GLY A 13 -21.99 -8.05 16.91
N ILE A 14 -22.50 -6.87 17.27
CA ILE A 14 -21.85 -5.58 16.97
C ILE A 14 -20.53 -5.43 17.73
N PHE A 15 -20.49 -5.79 19.01
CA PHE A 15 -19.26 -5.74 19.80
C PHE A 15 -18.20 -6.73 19.29
N ALA A 16 -18.61 -7.95 18.93
CA ALA A 16 -17.71 -8.94 18.34
C ALA A 16 -17.15 -8.46 16.99
N ALA A 17 -18.00 -7.89 16.12
CA ALA A 17 -17.55 -7.30 14.85
C ALA A 17 -16.59 -6.12 15.09
N GLY A 18 -16.89 -5.22 16.03
CA GLY A 18 -16.04 -4.09 16.38
C GLY A 18 -14.68 -4.48 16.94
N TYR A 19 -14.56 -5.65 17.58
CA TYR A 19 -13.29 -6.17 18.09
C TYR A 19 -12.46 -6.90 17.03
N ILE A 20 -13.12 -7.59 16.08
CA ILE A 20 -12.44 -8.37 15.03
C ILE A 20 -11.99 -7.49 13.86
N VAL A 21 -12.75 -6.45 13.50
CA VAL A 21 -12.43 -5.58 12.36
C VAL A 21 -11.03 -4.92 12.45
N PRO A 22 -10.58 -4.41 13.60
CA PRO A 22 -9.21 -3.88 13.74
C PRO A 22 -8.12 -4.93 13.48
N SER A 23 -8.35 -6.21 13.80
CA SER A 23 -7.39 -7.29 13.51
C SER A 23 -7.28 -7.66 12.04
N LEU A 24 -8.21 -7.22 11.18
CA LEU A 24 -8.15 -7.46 9.73
C LEU A 24 -7.32 -6.39 9.00
N LEU A 25 -7.09 -5.23 9.62
CA LEU A 25 -6.32 -4.10 9.08
C LEU A 25 -4.92 -4.00 9.71
N GLN A 26 -4.35 -5.13 10.16
CA GLN A 26 -3.09 -5.20 10.92
C GLN A 26 -1.88 -4.63 10.16
N PHE A 27 -1.68 -3.32 10.34
CA PHE A 27 -0.36 -2.72 10.35
C PHE A 27 0.27 -3.02 11.70
N ASP A 28 1.42 -3.70 11.69
CA ASP A 28 2.13 -4.11 12.90
C ASP A 28 2.62 -2.88 13.68
N LYS A 29 2.84 -1.75 12.97
CA LYS A 29 3.28 -0.47 13.54
C LYS A 29 2.52 0.70 12.92
N LYS A 30 2.54 1.86 13.60
CA LYS A 30 2.07 3.12 13.02
C LYS A 30 2.88 3.43 11.75
N MET A 31 2.20 3.83 10.66
CA MET A 31 2.89 4.26 9.44
C MET A 31 3.85 5.41 9.71
N GLN A 32 5.03 5.33 9.10
CA GLN A 32 6.09 6.31 9.24
C GLN A 32 6.14 7.20 8.01
N PHE A 33 6.21 8.51 8.25
CA PHE A 33 6.38 9.53 7.22
C PHE A 33 7.79 10.07 7.31
N THR A 34 8.39 10.33 6.17
CA THR A 34 9.73 10.92 6.07
C THR A 34 9.70 12.14 5.17
N GLN A 35 10.61 13.08 5.41
CA GLN A 35 10.91 14.13 4.45
C GLN A 35 11.98 13.58 3.49
N HIS A 36 11.54 13.12 2.33
CA HIS A 36 12.43 12.67 1.28
C HIS A 36 12.59 13.76 0.23
N GLU A 37 13.84 14.06 -0.14
CA GLU A 37 14.12 14.98 -1.25
C GLU A 37 13.84 14.28 -2.59
N ASP A 38 13.40 15.05 -3.57
CA ASP A 38 12.98 14.58 -4.90
C ASP A 38 14.13 14.13 -5.82
N ASN A 39 15.30 13.87 -5.26
CA ASN A 39 16.54 13.58 -6.00
C ASN A 39 16.66 12.09 -6.36
N TYR A 40 15.61 11.53 -6.96
CA TYR A 40 15.59 10.14 -7.45
C TYR A 40 15.41 10.07 -8.96
N GLU A 41 16.01 9.05 -9.57
CA GLU A 41 15.82 8.73 -10.99
C GLU A 41 14.42 8.18 -11.20
N ARG A 42 13.61 8.85 -12.03
CA ARG A 42 12.25 8.42 -12.36
C ARG A 42 12.26 7.47 -13.53
N VAL A 43 11.59 6.34 -13.38
CA VAL A 43 11.43 5.34 -14.43
C VAL A 43 9.96 4.93 -14.51
N ASP A 44 9.37 5.12 -15.68
CA ASP A 44 7.95 4.84 -15.90
C ASP A 44 7.69 3.33 -15.89
N CYS A 45 6.69 2.93 -15.11
CA CYS A 45 6.41 1.55 -14.77
C CYS A 45 4.94 1.27 -15.02
N LYS A 46 4.64 0.69 -16.19
CA LYS A 46 3.26 0.36 -16.57
C LYS A 46 2.81 -0.92 -15.86
N LEU A 47 1.78 -0.78 -15.02
CA LEU A 47 1.17 -1.93 -14.34
C LEU A 47 0.29 -2.71 -15.33
N VAL A 48 0.57 -4.00 -15.52
CA VAL A 48 -0.20 -4.96 -16.31
C VAL A 48 -0.39 -6.21 -15.47
N ASP A 49 -1.64 -6.65 -15.26
CA ASP A 49 -1.98 -7.81 -14.43
C ASP A 49 -1.30 -7.78 -13.04
N ASN A 50 -1.37 -6.62 -12.37
CA ASN A 50 -0.75 -6.37 -11.05
C ASN A 50 0.78 -6.48 -11.02
N GLN A 51 1.44 -6.49 -12.18
CA GLN A 51 2.89 -6.55 -12.26
C GLN A 51 3.42 -5.41 -13.12
N CYS A 52 4.61 -4.96 -12.80
CA CYS A 52 5.39 -4.12 -13.66
C CYS A 52 6.85 -4.61 -13.64
N SER A 53 7.50 -4.60 -14.79
CA SER A 53 8.92 -4.91 -14.91
C SER A 53 9.56 -3.84 -15.76
N VAL A 54 10.54 -3.14 -15.17
CA VAL A 54 11.23 -2.05 -15.83
C VAL A 54 12.69 -2.04 -15.42
N GLN A 55 13.57 -2.02 -16.42
CA GLN A 55 15.00 -2.19 -16.23
C GLN A 55 15.30 -3.47 -15.42
N ASP A 56 16.02 -3.34 -14.31
CA ASP A 56 16.34 -4.43 -13.38
C ASP A 56 15.32 -4.61 -12.26
N TYR A 57 14.25 -3.82 -12.22
CA TYR A 57 13.22 -3.89 -11.19
C TYR A 57 11.99 -4.66 -11.66
N LYS A 58 11.40 -5.41 -10.72
CA LYS A 58 10.08 -6.00 -10.86
C LYS A 58 9.24 -5.69 -9.63
N LEU A 59 8.08 -5.08 -9.86
CA LEU A 59 7.02 -4.82 -8.90
C LEU A 59 5.88 -5.83 -9.11
N GLU A 60 5.37 -6.39 -8.02
CA GLU A 60 4.21 -7.28 -8.03
C GLU A 60 3.26 -6.87 -6.90
N ILE A 61 2.02 -6.49 -7.23
CA ILE A 61 0.96 -6.25 -6.25
C ILE A 61 0.34 -7.60 -5.89
N VAL A 62 0.52 -8.01 -4.63
CA VAL A 62 0.01 -9.27 -4.07
C VAL A 62 -1.45 -9.11 -3.64
N LYS A 63 -1.80 -7.94 -3.07
CA LYS A 63 -3.16 -7.65 -2.59
C LYS A 63 -3.45 -6.16 -2.60
N GLY A 64 -4.70 -5.81 -2.90
CA GLY A 64 -5.21 -4.44 -2.90
C GLY A 64 -4.76 -3.66 -4.12
N SER A 65 -4.79 -2.34 -4.01
CA SER A 65 -4.31 -1.40 -5.02
C SER A 65 -3.68 -0.18 -4.31
N PHE A 66 -2.92 0.65 -5.01
CA PHE A 66 -2.41 1.91 -4.47
C PHE A 66 -3.49 3.01 -4.39
N SER A 67 -4.73 2.62 -4.12
CA SER A 67 -5.85 3.54 -3.90
C SER A 67 -5.82 4.12 -2.50
N THR A 68 -6.40 5.30 -2.33
CA THR A 68 -6.54 5.94 -1.02
C THR A 68 -7.34 5.09 -0.06
N MET A 69 -6.93 5.03 1.21
CA MET A 69 -7.60 4.30 2.29
C MET A 69 -7.70 2.78 2.06
N GLU A 70 -7.03 2.25 1.04
CA GLU A 70 -6.88 0.82 0.80
C GLU A 70 -5.46 0.37 1.11
N GLN A 71 -5.32 -0.73 1.84
CA GLN A 71 -4.01 -1.32 2.09
C GLN A 71 -3.52 -2.03 0.83
N THR A 72 -2.31 -1.68 0.39
CA THR A 72 -1.59 -2.38 -0.67
C THR A 72 -0.53 -3.29 -0.07
N ILE A 73 -0.48 -4.54 -0.53
CA ILE A 73 0.62 -5.47 -0.26
C ILE A 73 1.33 -5.74 -1.58
N PHE A 74 2.63 -5.50 -1.64
CA PHE A 74 3.42 -5.64 -2.85
C PHE A 74 4.81 -6.23 -2.58
N LYS A 75 5.46 -6.70 -3.63
CA LYS A 75 6.86 -7.12 -3.64
C LYS A 75 7.64 -6.22 -4.59
N LEU A 76 8.84 -5.83 -4.18
CA LEU A 76 9.80 -5.19 -5.06
C LEU A 76 11.06 -6.05 -5.12
N THR A 77 11.47 -6.39 -6.33
CA THR A 77 12.70 -7.15 -6.58
C THR A 77 13.59 -6.40 -7.55
N LYS A 78 14.90 -6.54 -7.37
CA LYS A 78 15.94 -6.01 -8.23
C LYS A 78 16.85 -7.15 -8.68
N ASN A 79 17.04 -7.34 -9.98
CA ASN A 79 17.79 -8.47 -10.55
C ASN A 79 17.32 -9.83 -9.99
N ASN A 80 16.01 -10.02 -9.82
CA ASN A 80 15.39 -11.19 -9.20
C ASN A 80 15.75 -11.44 -7.71
N HIS A 81 16.40 -10.48 -7.05
CA HIS A 81 16.64 -10.51 -5.62
C HIS A 81 15.72 -9.53 -4.89
N GLU A 82 15.36 -9.85 -3.65
CA GLU A 82 14.57 -8.96 -2.81
C GLU A 82 15.32 -7.66 -2.53
N VAL A 83 14.60 -6.54 -2.57
CA VAL A 83 15.18 -5.25 -2.16
C VAL A 83 15.21 -5.18 -0.63
N SER A 84 16.41 -5.15 -0.05
CA SER A 84 16.62 -5.16 1.40
C SER A 84 16.56 -3.77 2.05
N SER A 85 16.53 -2.70 1.26
CA SER A 85 16.44 -1.33 1.72
C SER A 85 15.00 -0.95 2.13
N ASP A 86 14.84 0.27 2.64
CA ASP A 86 13.52 0.85 2.85
C ASP A 86 12.90 1.20 1.50
N ILE A 87 11.62 0.83 1.32
CA ILE A 87 10.86 1.24 0.14
C ILE A 87 9.97 2.40 0.54
N LEU A 88 10.17 3.53 -0.13
CA LEU A 88 9.45 4.77 0.10
C LEU A 88 8.34 4.91 -0.94
N ILE A 89 7.20 5.46 -0.55
CA ILE A 89 6.01 5.63 -1.39
C ILE A 89 5.62 7.09 -1.33
N THR A 90 5.50 7.72 -2.48
CA THR A 90 5.06 9.12 -2.62
C THR A 90 4.14 9.25 -3.84
N SER A 91 3.55 10.42 -4.02
CA SER A 91 2.87 10.80 -5.25
C SER A 91 3.66 11.84 -6.04
N ASP A 92 3.32 12.00 -7.31
CA ASP A 92 3.76 13.11 -8.18
C ASP A 92 3.33 14.48 -7.65
N ASP A 93 2.12 14.58 -7.07
CA ASP A 93 1.58 15.82 -6.47
C ASP A 93 2.06 16.09 -5.03
N LYS A 94 2.71 15.11 -4.40
CA LYS A 94 3.25 15.13 -3.02
C LYS A 94 2.25 15.45 -1.92
N ILE A 95 0.94 15.36 -2.15
CA ILE A 95 -0.07 15.81 -1.18
C ILE A 95 0.01 15.03 0.15
N PHE A 96 0.29 13.72 0.09
CA PHE A 96 0.39 12.90 1.30
C PHE A 96 1.82 12.78 1.85
N GLY A 97 2.80 13.43 1.23
CA GLY A 97 4.22 13.30 1.55
C GLY A 97 4.80 11.94 1.17
N THR A 98 5.89 11.53 1.83
CA THR A 98 6.57 10.26 1.58
C THR A 98 6.38 9.30 2.75
N ILE A 99 5.87 8.11 2.46
CA ILE A 99 5.57 7.05 3.43
C ILE A 99 6.64 5.97 3.33
N VAL A 100 7.13 5.47 4.46
CA VAL A 100 7.98 4.28 4.49
C VAL A 100 7.08 3.05 4.55
N SER A 101 7.19 2.14 3.58
CA SER A 101 6.47 0.85 3.64
C SER A 101 6.91 0.02 4.85
N GLN A 102 6.00 -0.79 5.36
CA GLN A 102 6.29 -1.75 6.42
C GLN A 102 6.54 -3.13 5.84
N ARG A 103 7.61 -3.80 6.25
CA ARG A 103 7.81 -5.22 5.95
C ARG A 103 6.80 -6.06 6.73
N ASN A 104 6.23 -7.06 6.09
CA ASN A 104 5.38 -8.03 6.77
C ASN A 104 6.26 -8.98 7.61
N GLU A 105 5.99 -9.10 8.91
CA GLU A 105 6.77 -9.97 9.80
C GLU A 105 6.70 -11.44 9.35
N ASP A 106 5.54 -11.90 8.87
CA ASP A 106 5.33 -13.27 8.40
C ASP A 106 5.87 -13.54 6.99
N ALA A 107 6.11 -12.49 6.21
CA ALA A 107 6.57 -12.58 4.82
C ALA A 107 7.51 -11.42 4.51
N PRO A 108 8.82 -11.51 4.83
CA PRO A 108 9.76 -10.38 4.76
C PRO A 108 9.86 -9.72 3.38
N THR A 109 9.60 -10.49 2.31
CA THR A 109 9.53 -10.04 0.91
C THR A 109 8.34 -9.15 0.58
N HIS A 110 7.32 -9.08 1.47
CA HIS A 110 6.10 -8.31 1.27
C HIS A 110 6.19 -6.98 2.01
N HIS A 111 5.91 -5.92 1.27
CA HIS A 111 5.78 -4.57 1.76
C HIS A 111 4.30 -4.20 1.86
N LYS A 112 3.91 -3.58 2.96
CA LYS A 112 2.57 -3.06 3.24
C LYS A 112 2.61 -1.53 3.24
N VAL A 113 1.63 -0.90 2.61
CA VAL A 113 1.41 0.55 2.69
C VAL A 113 -0.09 0.85 2.68
N LEU A 114 -0.49 1.93 3.35
CA LEU A 114 -1.82 2.52 3.25
C LEU A 114 -1.63 3.96 2.81
N ILE A 115 -2.13 4.32 1.63
CA ILE A 115 -2.08 5.73 1.21
C ILE A 115 -3.22 6.46 1.92
N PRO A 116 -2.97 7.51 2.70
CA PRO A 116 -4.05 8.25 3.35
C PRO A 116 -4.93 8.92 2.28
N TYR A 117 -6.12 9.36 2.68
CA TYR A 117 -6.98 10.12 1.79
C TYR A 117 -6.24 11.36 1.25
N CYS A 118 -6.15 11.45 -0.08
CA CYS A 118 -5.74 12.64 -0.80
C CYS A 118 -6.93 13.10 -1.67
N GLY A 119 -7.14 14.41 -1.76
CA GLY A 119 -8.22 14.98 -2.56
C GLY A 119 -8.03 14.84 -4.08
N ASN A 120 -6.95 14.18 -4.53
CA ASN A 120 -6.61 13.99 -5.93
C ASN A 120 -6.75 12.50 -6.33
N PRO A 121 -7.77 12.14 -7.13
CA PRO A 121 -7.99 10.75 -7.56
C PRO A 121 -7.09 10.31 -8.74
N VAL A 122 -6.31 11.21 -9.34
CA VAL A 122 -5.51 10.95 -10.57
C VAL A 122 -4.01 10.98 -10.28
N MET A 123 -3.60 10.96 -9.01
CA MET A 123 -2.17 10.97 -8.65
C MET A 123 -1.44 9.74 -9.19
N GLN A 124 -0.21 9.94 -9.66
CA GLN A 124 0.71 8.85 -9.97
C GLN A 124 1.47 8.46 -8.70
N ILE A 125 1.49 7.16 -8.39
CA ILE A 125 2.23 6.65 -7.25
C ILE A 125 3.65 6.34 -7.66
N ILE A 126 4.60 6.71 -6.81
CA ILE A 126 6.02 6.56 -7.04
C ILE A 126 6.58 5.68 -5.92
N ILE A 127 7.21 4.58 -6.31
CA ILE A 127 7.83 3.62 -5.40
C ILE A 127 9.34 3.76 -5.51
N ILE A 128 10.00 4.18 -4.43
CA ILE A 128 11.42 4.54 -4.42
C ILE A 128 12.19 3.52 -3.60
N ASP A 129 13.21 2.92 -4.20
CA ASP A 129 14.24 2.17 -3.48
C ASP A 129 15.24 3.16 -2.87
N SER A 130 15.19 3.30 -1.53
CA SER A 130 16.02 4.28 -0.81
C SER A 130 17.53 4.08 -0.96
N ASN A 131 17.99 2.87 -1.28
CA ASN A 131 19.43 2.61 -1.43
C ASN A 131 19.96 3.10 -2.77
N THR A 132 19.15 2.98 -3.82
CA THR A 132 19.57 3.28 -5.20
C THR A 132 19.01 4.59 -5.72
N GLN A 133 18.08 5.20 -4.98
CA GLN A 133 17.37 6.41 -5.37
C GLN A 133 16.71 6.26 -6.75
N LYS A 134 16.15 5.07 -7.03
CA LYS A 134 15.38 4.78 -8.24
C LYS A 134 13.89 4.72 -7.90
N GLY A 135 13.11 5.57 -8.54
CA GLY A 135 11.67 5.73 -8.37
C GLY A 135 10.89 5.15 -9.54
N LEU A 136 10.11 4.11 -9.29
CA LEU A 136 9.18 3.52 -10.26
C LEU A 136 7.89 4.32 -10.24
N VAL A 137 7.60 5.04 -11.33
CA VAL A 137 6.37 5.81 -11.49
C VAL A 137 5.28 4.89 -12.02
N ILE A 138 4.26 4.60 -11.21
CA ILE A 138 3.19 3.67 -11.56
C ILE A 138 2.15 4.40 -12.39
N ASP A 139 2.19 4.16 -13.69
CA ASP A 139 1.19 4.67 -14.63
C ASP A 139 -0.06 3.78 -14.59
N ASN A 140 -1.23 4.43 -14.62
CA ASN A 140 -2.56 3.82 -14.75
C ASN A 140 -3.14 3.18 -13.46
N LEU A 141 -3.32 3.97 -12.40
CA LEU A 141 -4.11 3.55 -11.23
C LEU A 141 -5.63 3.62 -11.47
N THR A 142 -6.05 4.30 -12.53
CA THR A 142 -7.45 4.45 -12.93
C THR A 142 -7.87 3.33 -13.88
N GLN A 143 -8.11 2.12 -13.35
CA GLN A 143 -9.03 1.15 -13.99
C GLN A 143 -9.46 0.03 -13.04
N ARG A 144 -10.08 0.42 -11.92
CA ARG A 144 -11.07 -0.44 -11.25
C ARG A 144 -12.20 0.42 -10.68
N SER A 145 -12.85 1.16 -11.57
CA SER A 145 -14.20 1.67 -11.31
C SER A 145 -15.16 0.54 -11.66
N ASP A 146 -15.85 0.02 -10.65
CA ASP A 146 -17.16 -0.62 -10.64
C ASP A 146 -17.55 -1.46 -11.88
N THR A 147 -17.63 -2.78 -11.67
CA THR A 147 -18.67 -3.62 -12.28
C THR A 147 -19.41 -4.36 -11.18
#